data_AF-A0A956T4C6-F1
#
_entry.id   AF-A0A956T4C6-F1
#
_cell.length_a   1.000
_cell.length_b   1.000
_cell.length_c   1.000
_cell.angle_alpha   90.00
_cell.angle_beta   90.00
_cell.angle_gamma   90.00
#
_symmetry.space_group_name_H-M   'P 1'
#
loop_
_entity.id
_entity.type
_entity.pdbx_description
1 polymer ?
#
loop_
_entity_poly.entity_id
_entity_poly.type
_entity_poly.pdbx_seq_one_letter_code
_entity_poly.pdbx_strand_id
1 'polypeptide(L)'
;RLYATNFLGFYRSDDLGKQWRLLNRGLPYEEADAVCVNNNSPERLLLSVRNPEDEHSVLFQSDNGGESWEVACAELPTDEGLQVTCLESGGGVYFAGTREGFLFGSRDREHWEIVRAGLPPINTLKWVGEYRLPPMGETSNG
;
A
#
# COMPACT_ATOMS: atom_id res chain seq x y z
N ARG A 1 -11.14 -8.68 -11.41
CA ARG A 1 -11.39 -8.74 -9.96
C ARG A 1 -11.61 -7.33 -9.44
N LEU A 2 -12.43 -7.17 -8.42
CA LEU A 2 -12.59 -5.92 -7.67
C LEU A 2 -12.15 -6.16 -6.23
N TYR A 3 -11.62 -5.12 -5.62
CA TYR A 3 -11.18 -5.10 -4.24
C TYR A 3 -11.83 -3.93 -3.51
N ALA A 4 -12.17 -4.12 -2.26
CA ALA A 4 -12.69 -3.07 -1.39
C ALA A 4 -12.11 -3.24 0.01
N THR A 5 -11.83 -2.12 0.66
CA THR A 5 -11.43 -2.04 2.06
C THR A 5 -12.50 -1.30 2.84
N ASN A 6 -12.74 -1.70 4.09
CA ASN A 6 -13.65 -1.02 5.00
C ASN A 6 -13.32 -1.38 6.46
N PHE A 7 -14.16 -0.92 7.39
CA PHE A 7 -14.05 -1.17 8.82
C PHE A 7 -14.13 -2.64 9.26
N LEU A 8 -14.56 -3.55 8.38
CA LEU A 8 -14.61 -5.00 8.60
C LEU A 8 -13.51 -5.76 7.82
N GLY A 9 -12.79 -5.08 6.92
CA GLY A 9 -11.55 -5.59 6.34
C GLY A 9 -11.53 -5.59 4.84
N PHE A 10 -10.84 -6.59 4.31
CA PHE A 10 -10.56 -6.70 2.89
C PHE A 10 -11.56 -7.62 2.20
N TYR A 11 -12.23 -7.08 1.18
CA TYR A 11 -13.19 -7.80 0.38
C TYR A 11 -12.73 -7.95 -1.06
N ARG A 12 -13.00 -9.11 -1.64
CA ARG A 12 -12.76 -9.38 -3.06
C ARG A 12 -14.03 -9.84 -3.76
N SER A 13 -14.22 -9.34 -4.97
CA SER A 13 -15.17 -9.87 -5.93
C SER A 13 -14.46 -10.36 -7.19
N ASP A 14 -14.83 -11.55 -7.64
CA ASP A 14 -14.34 -12.17 -8.87
C ASP A 14 -15.36 -12.08 -10.02
N ASP A 15 -16.54 -11.52 -9.77
CA ASP A 15 -17.68 -11.52 -10.68
C ASP A 15 -18.26 -10.12 -10.94
N LEU A 16 -17.37 -9.12 -10.97
CA LEU A 16 -17.68 -7.70 -11.21
C LEU A 16 -18.61 -7.08 -10.14
N GLY A 17 -18.48 -7.52 -8.89
CA GLY A 17 -19.16 -6.94 -7.73
C GLY A 17 -20.50 -7.56 -7.42
N LYS A 18 -20.87 -8.70 -8.05
CA LYS A 18 -22.14 -9.38 -7.75
C LYS A 18 -22.06 -10.15 -6.43
N GLN A 19 -20.91 -10.75 -6.13
CA GLN A 19 -20.62 -11.42 -4.87
C GLN A 19 -19.29 -10.93 -4.30
N TRP A 20 -19.22 -10.84 -2.98
CA TRP A 20 -18.05 -10.38 -2.23
C TRP A 20 -17.67 -11.38 -1.16
N ARG A 21 -16.37 -11.65 -1.04
CA ARG A 21 -15.79 -12.51 -0.01
C ARG A 21 -14.92 -11.68 0.91
N LEU A 22 -15.13 -11.82 2.22
CA LEU A 22 -14.24 -11.28 3.25
C LEU A 22 -12.99 -12.17 3.32
N LEU A 23 -11.80 -11.57 3.21
CA LEU A 23 -10.53 -12.28 3.19
C LEU A 23 -9.53 -11.66 4.19
N ASN A 24 -9.77 -11.88 5.48
CA ASN A 24 -8.94 -11.34 6.58
C ASN A 24 -7.91 -12.36 7.12
N ARG A 25 -7.69 -13.49 6.45
CA ARG A 25 -6.80 -14.54 6.97
C ARG A 25 -5.37 -13.98 7.11
N GLY A 26 -4.86 -13.95 8.34
CA GLY A 26 -3.53 -13.43 8.67
C GLY A 26 -3.49 -11.95 9.08
N LEU A 27 -4.63 -11.25 9.03
CA LEU A 27 -4.74 -9.90 9.57
C LEU A 27 -5.08 -9.98 11.08
N PRO A 28 -4.39 -9.21 11.94
CA PRO A 28 -4.68 -9.15 13.37
C PRO A 28 -5.90 -8.26 13.67
N TYR A 29 -6.23 -7.34 12.76
CA TYR A 29 -7.30 -6.36 12.91
C TYR A 29 -8.20 -6.36 11.68
N GLU A 30 -9.42 -5.86 11.86
CA GLU A 30 -10.44 -5.84 10.81
C GLU A 30 -10.43 -4.54 10.00
N GLU A 31 -9.94 -3.40 10.50
CA GLU A 31 -10.04 -2.15 9.75
C GLU A 31 -8.93 -2.01 8.70
N ALA A 32 -9.31 -2.13 7.42
CA ALA A 32 -8.44 -1.89 6.29
C ALA A 32 -8.70 -0.51 5.69
N ASP A 33 -7.65 0.31 5.59
CA ASP A 33 -7.77 1.70 5.14
C ASP A 33 -7.51 1.87 3.65
N ALA A 34 -6.50 1.19 3.12
CA ALA A 34 -6.08 1.33 1.74
C ALA A 34 -5.55 0.02 1.18
N VAL A 35 -5.77 -0.22 -0.12
CA VAL A 35 -5.17 -1.33 -0.85
C VAL A 35 -4.60 -0.84 -2.18
N CYS A 36 -3.48 -1.42 -2.60
CA CYS A 36 -3.02 -1.32 -3.98
C CYS A 36 -2.69 -2.70 -4.56
N VAL A 37 -2.75 -2.78 -5.88
CA VAL A 37 -2.40 -3.96 -6.68
C VAL A 37 -1.08 -3.66 -7.39
N ASN A 38 -0.15 -4.61 -7.43
CA ASN A 38 1.06 -4.44 -8.24
C ASN A 38 0.69 -4.36 -9.73
N ASN A 39 1.16 -3.31 -10.42
CA ASN A 39 0.84 -3.08 -11.83
C ASN A 39 1.29 -4.20 -12.77
N ASN A 40 2.30 -4.99 -12.39
CA ASN A 40 2.84 -6.09 -13.20
C ASN A 40 2.38 -7.48 -12.73
N SER A 41 1.73 -7.58 -11.56
CA SER A 41 1.33 -8.87 -10.99
C SER A 41 0.08 -8.73 -10.12
N PRO A 42 -1.12 -9.01 -10.66
CA PRO A 42 -2.39 -8.75 -9.96
C PRO A 42 -2.62 -9.60 -8.70
N GLU A 43 -1.82 -10.65 -8.47
CA GLU A 43 -1.85 -11.44 -7.23
C GLU A 43 -1.05 -10.78 -6.08
N ARG A 44 -0.17 -9.83 -6.39
CA ARG A 44 0.67 -9.14 -5.40
C ARG A 44 -0.03 -7.88 -4.91
N LEU A 45 -0.49 -7.90 -3.68
CA LEU A 45 -1.21 -6.81 -3.04
C LEU A 45 -0.38 -6.22 -1.89
N LEU A 46 -0.70 -4.97 -1.57
CA LEU A 46 -0.29 -4.29 -0.35
C LEU A 46 -1.53 -3.66 0.28
N LEU A 47 -1.68 -3.82 1.59
CA LEU A 47 -2.81 -3.38 2.38
C LEU A 47 -2.31 -2.56 3.56
N SER A 48 -2.98 -1.44 3.84
CA SER A 48 -2.85 -0.71 5.10
C SER A 48 -3.95 -1.16 6.04
N VAL A 49 -3.58 -1.57 7.25
CA VAL A 49 -4.50 -1.98 8.31
C VAL A 49 -4.23 -1.12 9.53
N ARG A 50 -5.29 -0.56 10.12
CA ARG A 50 -5.18 0.29 11.30
C ARG A 50 -5.16 -0.55 12.57
N ASN A 51 -4.19 -0.29 13.43
CA ASN A 51 -4.20 -0.83 14.79
C ASN A 51 -5.23 -0.06 15.63
N PRO A 52 -6.24 -0.72 16.22
CA PRO A 52 -7.27 -0.05 17.02
C PRO A 52 -6.75 0.52 18.35
N GLU A 53 -5.55 0.13 18.81
CA GLU A 53 -4.99 0.59 20.08
C GLU A 53 -4.33 1.97 19.99
N ASP A 54 -3.56 2.22 18.93
CA ASP A 54 -2.79 3.45 18.72
C ASP A 54 -3.19 4.23 17.45
N GLU A 55 -4.11 3.67 16.65
CA GLU A 55 -4.56 4.21 15.35
C GLU A 55 -3.47 4.27 14.27
N HIS A 56 -2.30 3.66 14.48
CA HIS A 56 -1.23 3.64 13.50
C HIS A 56 -1.46 2.55 12.46
N SER A 57 -1.03 2.81 11.23
CA SER A 57 -1.14 1.85 10.13
C SER A 57 0.03 0.88 10.10
N VAL A 58 -0.29 -0.41 10.01
CA VAL A 58 0.64 -1.49 9.70
C VAL A 58 0.42 -1.91 8.25
N LEU A 59 1.50 -2.15 7.50
CA LEU A 59 1.42 -2.61 6.13
C LEU A 59 1.49 -4.15 6.05
N PHE A 60 0.54 -4.73 5.33
CA PHE A 60 0.46 -6.16 5.07
C PHE A 60 0.60 -6.44 3.57
N GLN A 61 1.24 -7.55 3.24
CA GLN A 61 1.36 -8.03 1.86
C GLN A 61 0.61 -9.33 1.63
N SER A 62 0.22 -9.53 0.38
CA SER A 62 -0.30 -10.80 -0.12
C SER A 62 0.31 -11.09 -1.48
N ASP A 63 0.64 -12.34 -1.75
CA ASP A 63 1.11 -12.83 -3.06
C ASP A 63 0.13 -13.84 -3.70
N ASN A 64 -1.09 -13.93 -3.18
CA ASN A 64 -2.15 -14.82 -3.65
C ASN A 64 -3.51 -14.11 -3.80
N GLY A 65 -3.49 -12.83 -4.15
CA GLY A 65 -4.68 -12.05 -4.45
C GLY A 65 -5.58 -11.82 -3.23
N GLY A 66 -4.98 -11.81 -2.03
CA GLY A 66 -5.65 -11.54 -0.76
C GLY A 66 -6.20 -12.78 -0.03
N GLU A 67 -5.89 -14.01 -0.47
CA GLU A 67 -6.32 -15.23 0.24
C GLU A 67 -5.62 -15.38 1.61
N SER A 68 -4.41 -14.85 1.74
CA SER A 68 -3.70 -14.72 3.01
C SER A 68 -2.82 -13.48 3.02
N TRP A 69 -2.62 -12.96 4.22
CA TRP A 69 -1.82 -11.77 4.50
C TRP A 69 -0.70 -12.08 5.48
N GLU A 70 0.42 -11.37 5.32
CA GLU A 70 1.55 -11.35 6.24
C GLU A 70 2.01 -9.92 6.46
N VAL A 71 2.65 -9.65 7.59
CA VAL A 71 3.20 -8.32 7.89
C VAL A 71 4.32 -8.03 6.90
N ALA A 72 4.20 -6.93 6.18
CA ALA A 72 5.23 -6.44 5.27
C ALA A 72 6.12 -5.39 5.97
N CYS A 73 5.49 -4.47 6.70
CA CYS A 73 6.18 -3.43 7.44
C CYS A 73 5.34 -3.05 8.67
N ALA A 74 5.89 -3.32 9.87
CA ALA A 74 5.23 -3.01 11.14
C ALA A 74 5.18 -1.51 11.42
N GLU A 75 6.27 -0.80 11.08
CA GLU A 75 6.45 0.62 11.34
C GLU A 75 7.18 1.26 10.16
N LEU A 76 6.59 2.32 9.60
CA LEU A 76 7.26 3.14 8.61
C LEU A 76 8.37 3.97 9.29
N PRO A 77 9.46 4.33 8.58
CA PRO A 77 10.67 4.89 9.18
C PRO A 77 10.49 6.35 9.62
N THR A 78 9.73 6.58 10.70
CA THR A 78 9.52 7.88 11.36
C THR A 78 9.38 7.70 12.86
N ASP A 79 9.60 8.78 13.61
CA ASP A 79 9.29 8.83 15.05
C ASP A 79 7.81 9.19 15.32
N GLU A 80 6.97 9.25 14.28
CA GLU A 80 5.57 9.66 14.34
C GLU A 80 4.62 8.46 14.17
N GLY A 81 3.46 8.57 14.80
CA GLY A 81 2.33 7.69 14.53
C GLY A 81 1.65 8.03 13.22
N LEU A 82 1.65 7.10 12.26
CA LEU A 82 1.19 7.41 10.89
C LEU A 82 -0.11 6.71 10.53
N GLN A 83 -0.98 7.43 9.84
CA GLN A 83 -2.19 6.89 9.22
C GLN A 83 -2.00 6.83 7.71
N VAL A 84 -1.81 5.63 7.16
CA VAL A 84 -1.68 5.41 5.71
C VAL A 84 -3.07 5.41 5.07
N THR A 85 -3.36 6.50 4.38
CA THR A 85 -4.65 6.83 3.77
C THR A 85 -4.76 6.38 2.32
N CYS A 86 -3.64 6.18 1.63
CA CYS A 86 -3.64 5.69 0.28
C CYS A 86 -2.37 4.90 -0.07
N LEU A 87 -2.55 3.90 -0.92
CA LEU A 87 -1.49 3.08 -1.49
C LEU A 87 -1.60 3.11 -3.01
N GLU A 88 -0.46 3.05 -3.69
CA GLU A 88 -0.41 2.96 -5.15
C GLU A 88 0.82 2.16 -5.57
N SER A 89 0.75 1.44 -6.70
CA SER A 89 1.93 0.81 -7.32
C SER A 89 2.17 1.42 -8.70
N GLY A 90 3.43 1.59 -9.08
CA GLY A 90 3.83 2.22 -10.33
C GLY A 90 5.33 2.27 -10.54
N GLY A 91 5.80 2.12 -11.78
CA GLY A 91 7.23 2.21 -12.10
C GLY A 91 8.14 1.20 -11.39
N GLY A 92 7.58 0.09 -10.89
CA GLY A 92 8.32 -0.89 -10.07
C GLY A 92 8.48 -0.49 -8.60
N VAL A 93 7.67 0.47 -8.13
CA VAL A 93 7.67 0.99 -6.76
C VAL A 93 6.24 0.90 -6.20
N TYR A 94 6.13 0.69 -4.89
CA TYR A 94 4.95 0.86 -4.08
C TYR A 94 5.07 2.18 -3.33
N PHE A 95 3.99 2.94 -3.29
CA PHE A 95 3.92 4.22 -2.59
C PHE A 95 2.88 4.16 -1.49
N ALA A 96 3.19 4.79 -0.37
CA ALA A 96 2.26 5.00 0.74
C ALA A 96 2.18 6.49 1.05
N GLY A 97 0.97 7.04 0.95
CA GLY A 97 0.67 8.40 1.35
C GLY A 97 -0.02 8.40 2.71
N THR A 98 0.37 9.32 3.58
CA THR A 98 -0.17 9.42 4.94
C THR A 98 -1.00 10.68 5.15
N ARG A 99 -1.83 10.64 6.20
CA ARG A 99 -2.57 11.80 6.68
C ARG A 99 -1.64 12.90 7.20
N GLU A 100 -0.47 12.52 7.72
CA GLU A 100 0.55 13.41 8.28
C GLU A 100 1.38 14.11 7.20
N GLY A 101 1.17 13.77 5.92
CA GLY A 101 1.85 14.44 4.80
C GLY A 101 3.20 13.83 4.43
N PHE A 102 3.44 12.58 4.83
CA PHE A 102 4.57 11.80 4.36
C PHE A 102 4.18 10.98 3.14
N LEU A 103 5.10 10.93 2.18
CA LEU A 103 5.10 10.03 1.04
C LEU A 103 6.28 9.08 1.19
N PHE A 104 6.00 7.79 1.26
CA PHE A 104 7.00 6.73 1.29
C PHE A 104 7.04 5.96 -0.03
N GLY A 105 8.19 5.34 -0.30
CA GLY A 105 8.41 4.45 -1.44
C GLY A 105 9.08 3.14 -1.01
N SER A 106 8.73 2.05 -1.67
CA SER A 106 9.38 0.73 -1.51
C SER A 106 9.40 -0.05 -2.82
N ARG A 107 10.45 -0.84 -3.07
CA ARG A 107 10.54 -1.73 -4.25
C ARG A 107 10.12 -3.17 -3.96
N ASP A 108 10.10 -3.56 -2.69
CA ASP A 108 9.89 -4.93 -2.23
C ASP A 108 8.70 -5.08 -1.28
N ARG A 109 8.08 -3.98 -0.85
CA ARG A 109 7.00 -3.83 0.15
C ARG A 109 7.47 -3.92 1.61
N GLU A 110 8.73 -4.22 1.85
CA GLU A 110 9.29 -4.46 3.19
C GLU A 110 10.18 -3.31 3.64
N HIS A 111 11.05 -2.83 2.74
CA HIS A 111 11.97 -1.73 3.02
C HIS A 111 11.40 -0.44 2.43
N TRP A 112 11.10 0.52 3.30
CA TRP A 112 10.50 1.80 2.94
C TRP A 112 11.44 2.96 3.19
N GLU A 113 11.35 3.98 2.34
CA GLU A 113 12.09 5.24 2.47
C GLU A 113 11.14 6.43 2.35
N ILE A 114 11.45 7.53 3.04
CA ILE A 114 10.75 8.80 2.87
C ILE A 114 11.14 9.38 1.51
N VAL A 115 10.19 9.44 0.59
CA VAL A 115 10.33 10.13 -0.70
C VAL A 115 10.09 11.62 -0.54
N ARG A 116 9.09 11.99 0.27
CA ARG A 116 8.77 13.38 0.58
C ARG A 116 8.11 13.51 1.95
N ALA A 117 8.49 14.56 2.68
CA ALA A 117 7.80 14.99 3.90
C ALA A 117 7.25 16.42 3.72
N GLY A 118 6.36 16.82 4.65
CA GLY A 118 5.82 18.17 4.74
C GLY A 118 4.79 18.51 3.66
N LEU A 119 4.12 17.50 3.09
CA LEU A 119 2.94 17.73 2.26
C LEU A 119 1.71 17.99 3.17
N PRO A 120 0.63 18.60 2.65
CA PRO A 120 -0.68 18.46 3.27
C PRO A 120 -1.11 16.98 3.31
N PRO A 121 -2.17 16.63 4.08
CA PRO A 121 -2.69 15.27 4.14
C PRO A 121 -2.93 14.67 2.76
N ILE A 122 -2.38 13.48 2.52
CA ILE A 122 -2.42 12.82 1.21
C ILE A 122 -3.63 11.90 1.13
N ASN A 123 -4.70 12.32 0.47
CA ASN A 123 -5.92 11.50 0.40
C ASN A 123 -5.87 10.42 -0.70
N THR A 124 -5.12 10.65 -1.76
CA THR A 124 -5.01 9.71 -2.87
C THR A 124 -3.69 9.88 -3.61
N LEU A 125 -3.15 8.77 -4.10
CA LEU A 125 -2.03 8.72 -5.02
C LEU A 125 -2.48 7.99 -6.28
N LYS A 126 -2.05 8.48 -7.45
CA LYS A 126 -2.28 7.80 -8.72
C LYS A 126 -1.00 7.86 -9.52
N TRP A 127 -0.50 6.70 -9.93
CA TRP A 127 0.64 6.63 -10.81
C TRP A 127 0.20 6.88 -12.24
N VAL A 128 0.83 7.85 -12.89
CA VAL A 128 0.65 8.12 -14.32
C VAL A 128 2.04 8.12 -14.93
N GLY A 129 2.38 7.10 -15.70
CA GLY A 129 3.67 7.09 -16.37
C GLY A 129 3.92 5.89 -17.27
N GLU A 130 4.58 6.17 -18.41
CA GLU A 130 5.41 5.24 -19.17
C GLU A 130 6.90 5.32 -18.75
N TYR A 131 7.24 6.15 -17.75
CA TYR A 131 8.62 6.47 -17.39
C TYR A 131 9.33 5.28 -16.73
N ARG A 132 10.19 4.59 -17.48
CA ARG A 132 11.24 3.72 -16.91
C ARG A 132 12.37 4.60 -16.41
N LEU A 133 12.84 4.37 -15.20
CA LEU A 133 14.14 4.88 -14.79
C LEU A 133 15.19 4.48 -15.85
N PRO A 134 16.08 5.38 -16.29
CA PRO A 134 17.20 4.95 -17.10
C PRO A 134 17.97 3.84 -16.35
N PRO A 135 18.46 2.80 -17.04
CA PRO A 135 19.26 1.77 -16.39
C PRO A 135 20.42 2.44 -15.63
N MET A 136 20.65 2.01 -14.38
CA MET A 136 21.69 2.58 -13.52
C MET A 136 23.04 2.58 -14.25
N GLY A 137 23.61 3.76 -14.49
CA GLY A 137 24.93 3.88 -15.12
C GLY A 137 25.23 5.19 -15.86
N GLU A 138 24.23 6.00 -16.23
CA GLU A 138 24.49 7.28 -16.86
C GLU A 138 24.36 8.43 -15.85
N THR A 139 25.51 8.80 -15.27
CA THR A 139 25.68 10.10 -14.63
C THR A 139 25.36 11.18 -15.66
N SER A 140 24.32 11.99 -15.41
CA SER A 140 24.06 13.19 -16.20
C SER A 140 25.19 14.19 -15.95
N ASN A 141 26.11 14.30 -16.91
CA ASN A 141 26.88 15.52 -17.10
C ASN A 141 25.96 16.52 -17.81
N GLY A 142 25.62 17.62 -17.14
CA GLY A 142 24.85 18.72 -17.69
C GLY A 142 24.13 19.52 -16.62
#